data_AF-A0A9D1LD35-F1
#
_entry.id   AF-A0A9D1LD35-F1
#
_cell.length_a   1.000
_cell.length_b   1.000
_cell.length_c   1.000
_cell.angle_alpha   90.00
_cell.angle_beta   90.00
_cell.angle_gamma   90.00
#
_symmetry.space_group_name_H-M   'P 1'
#
loop_
_entity.id
_entity.type
_entity.pdbx_description
1 polymer ?
#
loop_
_entity_poly.entity_id
_entity_poly.type
_entity_poly.pdbx_seq_one_letter_code
_entity_poly.pdbx_strand_id
1 'polypeptide(L)'
;MEQLEFEGFTHEQAVYGVQASYGSSGNQALEKALSYLSFTSFSYTGLIEQLEFEGFSHEDAVAAADACGADWNEQAAKKAESYLSFMDMDRAQLIGQLEYNGFTSTQAAYGADAVGK
;
A
#
# COMPACT_ATOMS: atom_id res chain seq x y z
N MET A 1 -5.60 19.38 40.58
CA MET A 1 -4.64 18.74 39.68
C MET A 1 -5.15 18.97 38.27
N GLU A 2 -4.62 19.81 37.40
CA GLU A 2 -3.59 20.86 37.36
C GLU A 2 -3.81 21.43 35.93
N GLN A 3 -4.16 22.70 35.75
CA GLN A 3 -3.25 23.71 35.16
C GLN A 3 -2.59 23.23 33.84
N LEU A 4 -2.78 23.81 32.65
CA LEU A 4 -3.03 25.20 32.25
C LEU A 4 -3.56 25.27 30.80
N GLU A 5 -4.49 26.19 30.57
CA GLU A 5 -4.67 26.87 29.27
C GLU A 5 -3.57 27.95 29.13
N PHE A 6 -2.60 27.80 28.22
CA PHE A 6 -1.66 28.83 27.73
C PHE A 6 -0.82 28.17 26.59
N GLU A 7 -0.74 28.58 25.31
CA GLU A 7 -1.00 29.83 24.61
C GLU A 7 -1.52 29.56 23.18
N GLY A 8 -2.61 30.23 22.78
CA GLY A 8 -2.70 30.84 21.45
C GLY A 8 -3.00 30.00 20.20
N PHE A 9 -3.15 28.67 20.28
CA PHE A 9 -3.44 27.86 19.10
C PHE A 9 -4.83 27.22 19.16
N THR A 10 -5.67 27.56 18.18
CA THR A 10 -6.91 26.82 17.89
C THR A 10 -6.58 25.37 17.54
N HIS A 11 -7.54 24.45 17.72
CA HIS A 11 -7.40 23.05 17.31
C HIS A 11 -6.89 22.92 15.86
N GLU A 12 -7.32 23.83 14.99
CA GLU A 12 -6.90 23.94 13.59
C GLU A 12 -5.42 24.35 13.43
N GLN A 13 -4.88 25.18 14.32
CA GLN A 13 -3.46 25.55 14.30
C GLN A 13 -2.54 24.49 14.93
N ALA A 14 -3.06 23.64 15.82
CA ALA A 14 -2.33 22.45 16.27
C ALA A 14 -2.16 21.43 15.12
N VAL A 15 -3.12 21.37 14.20
CA VAL A 15 -3.02 20.59 12.95
C VAL A 15 -2.08 21.27 11.94
N TYR A 16 -2.08 22.61 11.87
CA TYR A 16 -1.20 23.36 10.96
C TYR A 16 0.28 23.38 11.41
N GLY A 17 0.56 23.33 12.71
CA GLY A 17 1.93 23.24 13.26
C GLY A 17 2.63 21.91 12.94
N VAL A 18 1.87 20.86 12.69
CA VAL A 18 2.38 19.56 12.23
C VAL A 18 2.75 19.62 10.74
N GLN A 19 2.08 20.42 9.92
CA GLN A 19 2.38 20.55 8.49
C GLN A 19 3.77 21.17 8.19
N ALA A 20 4.37 21.90 9.14
CA ALA A 20 5.65 22.60 8.92
C ALA A 20 6.90 21.80 9.34
N SER A 21 6.72 20.61 9.94
CA SER A 21 7.82 19.74 10.41
C SER A 21 8.06 18.50 9.53
N TYR A 22 7.21 18.26 8.55
CA TYR A 22 7.27 17.08 7.69
C TYR A 22 7.80 17.52 6.33
N GLY A 23 9.04 17.14 6.00
CA GLY A 23 9.47 17.22 4.61
C GLY A 23 8.52 16.37 3.77
N SER A 24 7.61 17.02 3.04
CA SER A 24 6.63 16.47 2.09
C SER A 24 6.10 15.07 2.46
N SER A 25 4.89 14.97 3.02
CA SER A 25 4.20 13.69 3.27
C SER A 25 4.31 12.68 2.12
N GLY A 26 4.31 13.14 0.87
CA GLY A 26 4.56 12.31 -0.32
C GLY A 26 5.90 11.55 -0.32
N ASN A 27 6.99 12.13 0.20
CA ASN A 27 8.26 11.41 0.36
C ASN A 27 8.14 10.27 1.39
N GLN A 28 7.41 10.47 2.48
CA GLN A 28 7.23 9.44 3.51
C GLN A 28 6.30 8.31 3.06
N ALA A 29 5.22 8.64 2.33
CA ALA A 29 4.32 7.64 1.75
C ALA A 29 5.07 6.77 0.74
N LEU A 30 5.93 7.37 -0.10
CA LEU A 30 6.77 6.65 -1.05
C LEU A 30 7.80 5.75 -0.35
N GLU A 31 8.53 6.25 0.64
CA GLU A 31 9.47 5.43 1.43
C GLU A 31 8.76 4.23 2.08
N LYS A 32 7.55 4.46 2.62
CA LYS A 32 6.73 3.40 3.20
C LYS A 32 6.26 2.39 2.15
N ALA A 33 5.84 2.86 0.98
CA ALA A 33 5.43 2.01 -0.14
C ALA A 33 6.57 1.08 -0.57
N LEU A 34 7.77 1.64 -0.78
CA LEU A 34 8.97 0.87 -1.11
C LEU A 34 9.33 -0.13 0.00
N SER A 35 9.23 0.27 1.25
CA SER A 35 9.45 -0.62 2.40
C SER A 35 8.48 -1.81 2.40
N TYR A 36 7.18 -1.57 2.18
CA TYR A 36 6.20 -2.65 2.09
C TYR A 36 6.51 -3.60 0.93
N LEU A 37 6.74 -3.06 -0.27
CA LEU A 37 7.00 -3.86 -1.46
C LEU A 37 8.31 -4.66 -1.39
N SER A 38 9.22 -4.30 -0.48
CA SER A 38 10.43 -5.09 -0.20
C SER A 38 10.16 -6.34 0.66
N PHE A 39 9.07 -6.36 1.42
CA PHE A 39 8.76 -7.44 2.37
C PHE A 39 7.51 -8.25 2.00
N THR A 40 6.54 -7.64 1.33
CA THR A 40 5.27 -8.27 0.94
C THR A 40 4.78 -7.73 -0.38
N SER A 41 3.94 -8.50 -1.06
CA SER A 41 3.36 -8.12 -2.35
C SER A 41 1.96 -7.57 -2.21
N PHE A 42 1.73 -6.48 -2.94
CA PHE A 42 0.47 -5.75 -3.01
C PHE A 42 0.04 -5.55 -4.47
N SER A 43 -1.27 -5.50 -4.68
CA SER A 43 -1.82 -4.86 -5.88
C SER A 43 -1.67 -3.35 -5.77
N TYR A 44 -1.86 -2.63 -6.88
CA TYR A 44 -1.85 -1.17 -6.88
C TYR A 44 -2.84 -0.59 -5.85
N THR A 45 -4.08 -1.06 -5.89
CA THR A 45 -5.13 -0.58 -4.96
C THR A 45 -4.88 -1.06 -3.54
N GLY A 46 -4.40 -2.29 -3.34
CA GLY A 46 -4.07 -2.80 -2.02
C GLY A 46 -2.92 -2.04 -1.34
N LEU A 47 -1.94 -1.55 -2.12
CA LEU A 47 -0.88 -0.69 -1.60
C LEU A 47 -1.43 0.68 -1.17
N ILE A 48 -2.32 1.27 -1.97
CA ILE A 48 -3.00 2.54 -1.62
C ILE A 48 -3.78 2.38 -0.31
N GLU A 49 -4.64 1.37 -0.22
CA GLU A 49 -5.44 1.08 0.98
C GLU A 49 -4.56 0.87 2.22
N GLN A 50 -3.42 0.20 2.06
CA GLN A 50 -2.47 -0.01 3.16
C GLN A 50 -1.82 1.29 3.64
N LEU A 51 -1.49 2.21 2.73
CA LEU A 51 -0.93 3.51 3.08
C LEU A 51 -1.99 4.41 3.73
N GLU A 52 -3.23 4.39 3.23
CA GLU A 52 -4.34 5.10 3.86
C GLU A 52 -4.61 4.60 5.29
N PHE A 53 -4.54 3.28 5.49
CA PHE A 53 -4.65 2.68 6.83
C PHE A 53 -3.53 3.15 7.78
N GLU A 54 -2.33 3.40 7.27
CA GLU A 54 -1.20 3.96 8.03
C GLU A 54 -1.34 5.48 8.28
N GLY A 55 -2.41 6.11 7.78
CA GLY A 55 -2.75 7.50 8.04
C GLY A 55 -2.28 8.49 6.97
N PHE A 56 -1.78 8.01 5.82
CA PHE A 56 -1.51 8.88 4.67
C PHE A 56 -2.82 9.34 4.02
N SER A 57 -2.81 10.53 3.42
CA SER A 57 -3.94 10.98 2.62
C SER A 57 -4.09 10.11 1.36
N HIS A 58 -5.31 10.04 0.81
CA HIS A 58 -5.54 9.33 -0.46
C HIS A 58 -4.61 9.84 -1.57
N GLU A 59 -4.42 11.16 -1.66
CA GLU A 59 -3.56 11.78 -2.67
C GLU A 59 -2.09 11.37 -2.49
N ASP A 60 -1.56 11.38 -1.27
CA ASP A 60 -0.19 10.93 -0.99
C ASP A 60 -0.01 9.42 -1.26
N ALA A 61 -1.01 8.60 -0.94
CA ALA A 61 -0.97 7.16 -1.15
C ALA A 61 -0.97 6.80 -2.65
N VAL A 62 -1.83 7.47 -3.44
CA VAL A 62 -1.84 7.34 -4.91
C VAL A 62 -0.53 7.81 -5.50
N ALA A 63 -0.05 8.99 -5.10
CA ALA A 63 1.23 9.52 -5.59
C ALA A 63 2.41 8.59 -5.26
N ALA A 64 2.41 7.97 -4.09
CA ALA A 64 3.41 6.97 -3.69
C ALA A 64 3.32 5.69 -4.52
N ALA A 65 2.12 5.16 -4.75
CA ALA A 65 1.92 3.98 -5.59
C ALA A 65 2.36 4.23 -7.04
N ASP A 66 2.06 5.42 -7.58
CA ASP A 66 2.49 5.83 -8.92
C ASP A 66 4.02 5.99 -9.03
N ALA A 67 4.65 6.55 -7.99
CA ALA A 67 6.08 6.86 -8.00
C ALA A 67 6.99 5.69 -7.56
N CYS A 68 6.46 4.64 -6.95
CA CYS A 68 7.28 3.54 -6.40
C CYS A 68 7.96 2.68 -7.47
N GLY A 69 7.54 2.78 -8.74
CA GLY A 69 8.16 2.05 -9.85
C GLY A 69 7.90 0.54 -9.85
N ALA A 70 6.89 0.08 -9.12
CA ALA A 70 6.54 -1.34 -9.07
C ALA A 70 6.02 -1.85 -10.42
N ASP A 71 6.48 -3.02 -10.83
CA ASP A 71 5.79 -3.82 -11.85
C ASP A 71 4.67 -4.62 -11.18
N TRP A 72 3.43 -4.23 -11.46
CA TRP A 72 2.25 -4.84 -10.85
C TRP A 72 2.01 -6.30 -11.30
N ASN A 73 2.51 -6.69 -12.47
CA ASN A 73 2.49 -8.10 -12.89
C ASN A 73 3.51 -8.90 -12.07
N GLU A 74 4.69 -8.33 -11.82
CA GLU A 74 5.70 -8.95 -10.95
C GLU A 74 5.19 -9.09 -9.50
N GLN A 75 4.49 -8.07 -8.99
CA GLN A 75 3.85 -8.15 -7.67
C GLN A 75 2.77 -9.24 -7.61
N ALA A 76 1.99 -9.43 -8.69
CA ALA A 76 1.01 -10.51 -8.77
C ALA A 76 1.69 -11.89 -8.75
N ALA A 77 2.78 -12.06 -9.49
CA ALA A 77 3.55 -13.31 -9.50
C ALA A 77 4.15 -13.63 -8.13
N LYS A 78 4.75 -12.65 -7.44
CA LYS A 78 5.27 -12.83 -6.07
C LYS A 78 4.16 -13.16 -5.08
N LYS A 79 2.98 -12.53 -5.20
CA LYS A 79 1.83 -12.85 -4.36
C LYS A 79 1.32 -14.27 -4.62
N ALA A 80 1.26 -14.67 -5.89
CA ALA A 80 0.87 -16.01 -6.31
C ALA A 80 1.81 -17.07 -5.71
N GLU A 81 3.13 -16.86 -5.83
CA GLU A 81 4.15 -17.72 -5.23
C GLU A 81 3.99 -17.80 -3.71
N SER A 82 3.75 -16.66 -3.06
CA SER A 82 3.50 -16.61 -1.62
C SER A 82 2.31 -17.49 -1.25
N TYR A 83 1.15 -17.37 -1.91
CA TYR A 83 0.00 -18.23 -1.65
C TYR A 83 0.31 -19.72 -1.80
N LEU A 84 1.00 -20.10 -2.86
CA LEU A 84 1.36 -21.50 -3.12
C LEU A 84 2.36 -22.08 -2.12
N SER A 85 3.09 -21.24 -1.38
CA SER A 85 3.99 -21.71 -0.31
C SER A 85 3.27 -22.27 0.92
N PHE A 86 1.99 -21.93 1.12
CA PHE A 86 1.20 -22.37 2.28
C PHE A 86 -0.18 -22.95 1.94
N MET A 87 -0.67 -22.80 0.71
CA MET A 87 -1.95 -23.35 0.23
C MET A 87 -1.79 -23.98 -1.15
N ASP A 88 -2.30 -25.20 -1.35
CA ASP A 88 -2.45 -25.74 -2.70
C ASP A 88 -3.72 -25.15 -3.33
N MET A 89 -3.54 -24.47 -4.46
CA MET A 89 -4.61 -23.80 -5.19
C MET A 89 -4.52 -24.19 -6.66
N ASP A 90 -5.66 -24.48 -7.29
CA ASP A 90 -5.72 -24.56 -8.75
C ASP A 90 -5.63 -23.15 -9.39
N ARG A 91 -5.51 -23.09 -10.71
CA ARG A 91 -5.38 -21.83 -11.45
C ARG A 91 -6.55 -20.88 -11.20
N ALA A 92 -7.77 -21.39 -11.21
CA ALA A 92 -8.97 -20.56 -11.09
C ALA A 92 -9.10 -20.00 -9.67
N GLN A 93 -8.80 -20.81 -8.65
CA GLN A 93 -8.76 -20.39 -7.26
C GLN A 93 -7.69 -19.32 -7.04
N LEU A 94 -6.48 -19.51 -7.59
CA LEU A 94 -5.38 -18.57 -7.45
C LEU A 94 -5.69 -17.22 -8.12
N ILE A 95 -6.24 -17.25 -9.33
CA ILE A 95 -6.70 -16.04 -10.03
C ILE A 95 -7.75 -15.30 -9.19
N GLY A 96 -8.80 -16.00 -8.74
CA GLY A 96 -9.86 -15.39 -7.94
C GLY A 96 -9.33 -14.79 -6.63
N GLN A 97 -8.33 -15.42 -6.02
CA GLN A 97 -7.71 -14.90 -4.79
C GLN A 97 -6.87 -13.64 -5.04
N LEU A 98 -6.12 -13.58 -6.15
CA LEU A 98 -5.38 -12.39 -6.55
C LEU A 98 -6.34 -11.24 -6.91
N GLU A 99 -7.43 -11.52 -7.61
CA GLU A 99 -8.47 -10.52 -7.90
C GLU A 99 -9.13 -10.01 -6.62
N TYR A 100 -9.40 -10.89 -5.65
CA TYR A 100 -9.87 -10.49 -4.33
C TYR A 100 -8.87 -9.57 -3.60
N ASN A 101 -7.57 -9.73 -3.83
CA ASN A 101 -6.54 -8.82 -3.32
C ASN A 101 -6.37 -7.54 -4.15
N GLY A 102 -7.25 -7.27 -5.12
CA GLY A 102 -7.25 -6.05 -5.90
C GLY A 102 -6.34 -6.06 -7.13
N PHE A 103 -5.76 -7.21 -7.50
CA PHE A 103 -5.11 -7.31 -8.80
C PHE A 103 -6.16 -7.29 -9.91
N THR A 104 -5.84 -6.65 -11.04
CA THR A 104 -6.69 -6.75 -12.23
C THR A 104 -6.72 -8.18 -12.76
N SER A 105 -7.75 -8.57 -13.50
CA SER A 105 -7.83 -9.92 -14.10
C SER A 105 -6.61 -10.27 -14.96
N THR A 106 -6.01 -9.28 -15.63
CA THR A 106 -4.78 -9.50 -16.42
C THR A 106 -3.56 -9.77 -15.53
N GLN A 107 -3.39 -9.00 -14.45
CA GLN A 107 -2.30 -9.22 -13.48
C GLN A 107 -2.47 -10.54 -12.73
N ALA A 108 -3.69 -10.88 -12.33
CA ALA A 108 -4.01 -12.13 -11.66
C ALA A 108 -3.72 -13.35 -12.56
N ALA A 109 -4.15 -13.29 -13.83
CA ALA A 109 -3.82 -14.32 -14.81
C ALA A 109 -2.31 -14.44 -15.04
N TYR A 110 -1.61 -13.32 -15.19
CA TYR A 110 -0.15 -13.29 -15.30
C TYR A 110 0.52 -13.95 -14.09
N GLY A 111 0.09 -13.61 -12.87
CA GLY A 111 0.65 -14.16 -11.64
C GLY A 111 0.46 -15.68 -11.53
N ALA A 112 -0.71 -16.20 -11.91
CA ALA A 112 -0.97 -17.64 -11.96
C ALA A 112 -0.11 -18.36 -13.00
N ASP A 113 0.01 -17.79 -14.21
CA ASP A 113 0.82 -18.37 -15.28
C ASP A 113 2.32 -18.37 -14.91
N ALA A 114 2.80 -17.32 -14.23
CA ALA A 114 4.19 -17.19 -13.79
C ALA A 114 4.63 -18.26 -12.78
N VAL A 115 3.68 -18.84 -12.03
CA VAL A 115 3.92 -19.93 -11.08
C VAL A 115 3.50 -21.30 -11.62
N GLY A 116 3.20 -21.38 -12.93
CA GLY A 116 2.91 -22.63 -13.63
C GLY A 116 1.51 -23.21 -13.35
N LYS A 117 0.54 -22.36 -12.99
CA LYS A 117 -0.86 -22.77 -12.81
C LYS A 117 -1.68 -22.60 -14.07
#